data_AF-A0A1J7C8H3-F1
#
_entry.id   AF-A0A1J7C8H3-F1
#
_cell.length_a   1.000
_cell.length_b   1.000
_cell.length_c   1.000
_cell.angle_alpha   90.00
_cell.angle_beta   90.00
_cell.angle_gamma   90.00
#
_symmetry.space_group_name_H-M   'P 1'
#
loop_
_entity.id
_entity.type
_entity.pdbx_description
1 polymer ?
#
loop_
_entity_poly.entity_id
_entity_poly.type
_entity_poly.pdbx_seq_one_letter_code
_entity_poly.pdbx_strand_id
1 'polypeptide(L)'
;MTPESAKMHHHPKHGPMMEQMFKDLNLTTAQREQMRDIARDSMKNMKKPSADEHKQLHDVIAADNFDSSKAQALVASMSQAQNERMLARLEMQNKMYNVLTPAQKQEFNKKFEARQAKMAEHGNN
;
A
#
# COMPACT_ATOMS: atom_id res chain seq x y z
N MET A 1 -38.61 9.29 15.17
CA MET A 1 -37.63 8.22 15.38
C MET A 1 -36.42 8.52 14.52
N THR A 2 -35.37 9.07 15.12
CA THR A 2 -34.09 9.35 14.47
C THR A 2 -33.27 8.06 14.40
N PRO A 3 -32.71 7.66 13.24
CA PRO A 3 -31.77 6.56 13.24
C PRO A 3 -30.46 7.04 13.86
N GLU A 4 -30.10 6.36 14.94
CA GLU A 4 -28.87 6.51 15.69
C GLU A 4 -27.68 6.26 14.74
N SER A 5 -26.81 7.27 14.59
CA SER A 5 -25.54 7.12 13.87
C SER A 5 -24.74 5.97 14.48
N ALA A 6 -24.75 4.82 13.81
CA ALA A 6 -23.81 3.75 14.07
C ALA A 6 -22.39 4.34 14.00
N LYS A 7 -21.76 4.47 15.17
CA LYS A 7 -20.38 4.92 15.31
C LYS A 7 -19.50 3.91 14.58
N MET A 8 -19.21 4.18 13.31
CA MET A 8 -18.16 3.49 12.58
C MET A 8 -16.87 3.72 13.36
N HIS A 9 -16.43 2.72 14.11
CA HIS A 9 -15.10 2.71 14.68
C HIS A 9 -14.13 2.67 13.50
N HIS A 10 -13.60 3.84 13.15
CA HIS A 10 -12.42 3.94 12.30
C HIS A 10 -11.28 3.26 13.07
N HIS A 11 -11.10 1.95 12.89
CA HIS A 11 -9.77 1.38 13.08
C HIS A 11 -8.82 2.23 12.25
N PRO A 12 -7.74 2.76 12.84
CA PRO A 12 -6.75 3.51 12.07
C PRO A 12 -6.33 2.56 10.97
N LYS A 13 -6.70 2.91 9.73
CA LYS A 13 -6.34 2.15 8.54
C LYS A 13 -4.89 1.79 8.71
N HIS A 14 -4.60 0.48 8.64
CA HIS A 14 -3.25 -0.05 8.58
C HIS A 14 -2.34 1.02 7.98
N GLY A 15 -1.42 1.56 8.78
CA GLY A 15 -0.39 2.45 8.27
C GLY A 15 0.16 1.83 6.99
N PRO A 16 0.48 2.62 5.96
CA PRO A 16 0.77 2.11 4.61
C PRO A 16 1.59 0.84 4.74
N MET A 17 1.17 -0.28 4.11
CA MET A 17 1.72 -1.65 4.33
C MET A 17 3.25 -1.71 4.54
N MET A 18 3.96 -0.77 3.93
CA MET A 18 5.33 -0.32 4.21
C MET A 18 5.77 -0.37 5.67
N GLU A 19 5.02 0.24 6.59
CA GLU A 19 5.42 0.33 8.00
C GLU A 19 5.42 -1.07 8.62
N GLN A 20 4.52 -1.95 8.19
CA GLN A 20 4.46 -3.33 8.65
C GLN A 20 5.63 -4.20 8.15
N MET A 21 6.35 -3.78 7.12
CA MET A 21 7.52 -4.50 6.61
C MET A 21 8.77 -4.24 7.46
N PHE A 22 8.95 -3.02 7.94
CA PHE A 22 10.11 -2.61 8.75
C PHE A 22 9.84 -2.61 10.26
N LYS A 23 8.56 -2.68 10.69
CA LYS A 23 8.15 -2.68 12.11
C LYS A 23 8.72 -3.82 12.95
N ASP A 24 8.95 -4.98 12.34
CA ASP A 24 9.46 -6.14 13.05
C ASP A 24 10.98 -6.10 13.23
N LEU A 25 11.69 -5.11 12.68
CA LEU A 25 13.13 -4.95 12.88
C LEU A 25 13.41 -4.15 14.14
N ASN A 26 14.50 -4.50 14.83
CA ASN A 26 15.04 -3.70 15.94
C ASN A 26 15.72 -2.43 15.41
N LEU A 27 14.92 -1.45 15.01
CA LEU A 27 15.40 -0.16 14.51
C LEU A 27 15.78 0.77 15.67
N THR A 28 16.81 1.58 15.47
CA THR A 28 17.10 2.70 16.39
C THR A 28 16.08 3.81 16.22
N THR A 29 15.99 4.72 17.20
CA THR A 29 15.13 5.91 17.08
C THR A 29 15.48 6.75 15.86
N ALA A 30 16.77 6.98 15.61
CA ALA A 30 17.23 7.73 14.44
C ALA A 30 16.83 7.05 13.12
N GLN A 31 16.96 5.72 13.01
CA GLN A 31 16.55 4.98 11.82
C GLN A 31 15.03 5.09 11.58
N ARG A 32 14.21 5.00 12.65
CA ARG A 32 12.75 5.19 12.53
C ARG A 32 12.38 6.57 12.05
N GLU A 33 13.06 7.61 12.54
CA GLU A 33 12.85 8.98 12.08
C GLU A 33 13.20 9.15 10.60
N GLN A 34 14.37 8.65 10.19
CA GLN A 34 14.78 8.67 8.78
C GLN A 34 13.79 7.92 7.88
N MET A 35 13.30 6.76 8.30
CA MET A 35 12.28 6.02 7.54
C MET A 35 10.98 6.81 7.43
N ARG A 36 10.51 7.45 8.52
CA ARG A 36 9.31 8.28 8.49
C ARG A 36 9.45 9.46 7.53
N ASP A 37 10.62 10.09 7.51
CA ASP A 37 10.87 11.25 6.67
C ASP A 37 10.94 10.84 5.19
N ILE A 38 11.62 9.73 4.87
CA ILE A 38 11.59 9.10 3.54
C ILE A 38 10.16 8.78 3.11
N ALA A 39 9.36 8.17 3.99
CA ALA A 39 7.97 7.84 3.71
C ALA A 39 7.14 9.08 3.40
N ARG A 40 7.29 10.13 4.21
CA ARG A 40 6.56 11.38 4.07
C ARG A 40 6.90 12.08 2.77
N ASP A 41 8.18 12.16 2.41
CA ASP A 41 8.61 12.85 1.19
C ASP A 41 8.23 12.08 -0.08
N SER A 42 8.37 10.77 -0.08
CA SER A 42 7.83 9.94 -1.17
C SER A 42 6.31 10.09 -1.29
N MET A 43 5.56 10.04 -0.17
CA MET A 43 4.10 10.20 -0.21
C MET A 43 3.62 11.57 -0.70
N LYS A 44 4.39 12.65 -0.48
CA LYS A 44 4.06 13.98 -1.04
C LYS A 44 4.09 13.97 -2.56
N ASN A 45 5.05 13.25 -3.15
CA ASN A 45 5.28 13.21 -4.59
C ASN A 45 4.44 12.14 -5.31
N MET A 46 3.82 11.23 -4.57
CA MET A 46 2.95 10.21 -5.14
C MET A 46 1.55 10.77 -5.43
N LYS A 47 1.13 10.70 -6.70
CA LYS A 47 -0.27 10.94 -7.07
C LYS A 47 -1.16 9.92 -6.38
N LYS A 48 -2.10 10.37 -5.56
CA LYS A 48 -3.15 9.52 -4.97
C LYS A 48 -4.23 9.22 -6.01
N PRO A 49 -4.99 8.12 -5.85
CA PRO A 49 -6.21 7.94 -6.62
C PRO A 49 -7.12 9.15 -6.49
N SER A 50 -7.65 9.65 -7.61
CA SER A 50 -8.55 10.80 -7.60
C SER A 50 -9.96 10.40 -7.14
N ALA A 51 -10.74 11.37 -6.68
CA ALA A 51 -12.16 11.13 -6.37
C ALA A 51 -12.94 10.68 -7.62
N ASP A 52 -12.57 11.20 -8.78
CA ASP A 52 -13.16 10.83 -10.07
C ASP A 52 -12.84 9.38 -10.44
N GLU A 53 -11.59 8.93 -10.25
CA GLU A 53 -11.20 7.53 -10.45
C GLU A 53 -12.04 6.58 -9.58
N HIS A 54 -12.26 6.95 -8.30
CA HIS A 54 -13.12 6.16 -7.42
C HIS A 54 -14.58 6.15 -7.86
N LYS A 55 -15.10 7.28 -8.33
CA LYS A 55 -16.48 7.37 -8.82
C LYS A 55 -16.66 6.52 -10.07
N GLN A 56 -15.75 6.60 -11.04
CA GLN A 56 -15.81 5.81 -12.27
C GLN A 56 -15.77 4.31 -11.99
N LEU A 57 -14.95 3.88 -11.02
CA LEU A 57 -14.91 2.49 -10.58
C LEU A 57 -16.25 2.06 -9.97
N HIS A 58 -16.82 2.89 -9.11
CA HIS A 58 -18.13 2.63 -8.51
C HIS A 58 -19.24 2.56 -9.58
N ASP A 59 -19.23 3.46 -10.57
CA ASP A 59 -20.24 3.51 -11.63
C ASP A 59 -20.22 2.23 -12.50
N VAL A 60 -19.03 1.63 -12.73
CA VAL A 60 -18.91 0.33 -13.42
C VAL A 60 -19.44 -0.83 -12.57
N ILE A 61 -19.23 -0.79 -11.25
CA ILE A 61 -19.66 -1.85 -10.32
C ILE A 61 -21.16 -1.79 -10.05
N ALA A 62 -21.71 -0.59 -9.92
CA ALA A 62 -23.11 -0.36 -9.55
C ALA A 62 -24.07 -0.37 -10.76
N ALA A 63 -23.57 -0.64 -11.98
CA ALA A 63 -24.40 -0.72 -13.18
C ALA A 63 -25.27 -1.98 -13.17
N ASP A 64 -26.51 -1.87 -13.67
CA ASP A 64 -27.47 -2.99 -13.76
C ASP A 64 -26.94 -4.16 -14.61
N ASN A 65 -26.08 -3.86 -15.59
CA ASN A 65 -25.41 -4.85 -16.43
C ASN A 65 -23.92 -4.50 -16.55
N PHE A 66 -23.06 -5.53 -16.53
CA PHE A 66 -21.62 -5.34 -16.65
C PHE A 66 -21.21 -4.99 -18.08
N ASP A 67 -20.66 -3.79 -18.26
CA ASP A 67 -20.08 -3.33 -19.52
C ASP A 67 -18.56 -3.56 -19.51
N SER A 68 -18.15 -4.70 -20.06
CA SER A 68 -16.74 -5.09 -20.15
C SER A 68 -15.87 -4.07 -20.88
N SER A 69 -16.42 -3.39 -21.90
CA SER A 69 -15.69 -2.38 -22.68
C SER A 69 -15.39 -1.15 -21.83
N LYS A 70 -16.39 -0.65 -21.08
CA LYS A 70 -16.18 0.47 -20.13
C LYS A 70 -15.21 0.09 -19.01
N ALA A 71 -15.30 -1.12 -18.48
CA ALA A 71 -14.39 -1.61 -17.46
C ALA A 71 -12.93 -1.63 -17.97
N GLN A 72 -12.71 -2.16 -19.18
CA GLN A 72 -11.38 -2.20 -19.80
C GLN A 72 -10.81 -0.80 -20.07
N ALA A 73 -11.64 0.12 -20.57
CA ALA A 73 -11.23 1.52 -20.80
C ALA A 73 -10.83 2.22 -19.50
N LEU A 74 -11.60 2.01 -18.42
CA LEU A 74 -11.27 2.54 -17.10
C LEU A 74 -9.94 1.98 -16.59
N VAL A 75 -9.75 0.66 -16.63
CA VAL A 75 -8.50 0.00 -16.22
C VAL A 75 -7.30 0.53 -17.01
N ALA A 76 -7.44 0.67 -18.34
CA ALA A 76 -6.40 1.21 -19.19
C ALA A 76 -6.03 2.66 -18.79
N SER A 77 -7.03 3.50 -18.51
CA SER A 77 -6.80 4.89 -18.09
C SER A 77 -6.06 5.01 -16.75
N MET A 78 -6.28 4.06 -15.84
CA MET A 78 -5.66 4.05 -14.51
C MET A 78 -4.27 3.41 -14.51
N SER A 79 -3.92 2.61 -15.53
CA SER A 79 -2.71 1.79 -15.56
C SER A 79 -1.42 2.61 -15.41
N GLN A 80 -1.31 3.75 -16.10
CA GLN A 80 -0.11 4.60 -16.04
C GLN A 80 0.10 5.16 -14.63
N ALA A 81 -0.94 5.72 -14.03
CA ALA A 81 -0.87 6.26 -12.67
C ALA A 81 -0.55 5.16 -11.64
N GLN A 82 -1.06 3.95 -11.83
CA GLN A 82 -0.68 2.81 -10.99
C GLN A 82 0.79 2.43 -11.14
N ASN A 83 1.33 2.42 -12.36
CA ASN A 83 2.73 2.12 -12.62
C ASN A 83 3.66 3.18 -11.98
N GLU A 84 3.33 4.46 -12.12
CA GLU A 84 4.06 5.56 -11.47
C GLU A 84 4.07 5.40 -9.94
N ARG A 85 2.92 5.05 -9.35
CA ARG A 85 2.80 4.77 -7.90
C ARG A 85 3.62 3.54 -7.50
N MET A 86 3.65 2.49 -8.33
CA MET A 86 4.44 1.29 -8.04
C MET A 86 5.94 1.61 -8.04
N LEU A 87 6.41 2.34 -9.05
CA LEU A 87 7.80 2.75 -9.16
C LEU A 87 8.24 3.61 -7.96
N ALA A 88 7.44 4.62 -7.60
CA ALA A 88 7.74 5.47 -6.45
C ALA A 88 7.75 4.69 -5.12
N ARG A 89 6.91 3.65 -4.98
CA ARG A 89 6.96 2.75 -3.82
C ARG A 89 8.25 1.94 -3.77
N LEU A 90 8.69 1.38 -4.91
CA LEU A 90 9.92 0.61 -4.98
C LEU A 90 11.13 1.48 -4.63
N GLU A 91 11.18 2.70 -5.17
CA GLU A 91 12.25 3.66 -4.84
C GLU A 91 12.26 4.00 -3.34
N MET A 92 11.09 4.28 -2.77
CA MET A 92 10.94 4.54 -1.34
C MET A 92 11.40 3.34 -0.48
N GLN A 93 10.98 2.12 -0.84
CA GLN A 93 11.40 0.89 -0.16
C GLN A 93 12.92 0.71 -0.21
N ASN A 94 13.54 0.97 -1.36
CA ASN A 94 14.99 0.88 -1.51
C ASN A 94 15.73 1.89 -0.62
N LYS A 95 15.25 3.14 -0.57
CA LYS A 95 15.80 4.18 0.33
C LYS A 95 15.72 3.75 1.79
N MET A 96 14.57 3.24 2.23
CA MET A 96 14.40 2.73 3.59
C MET A 96 15.29 1.52 3.89
N TYR A 97 15.42 0.59 2.94
CA TYR A 97 16.30 -0.57 3.08
C TYR A 97 17.77 -0.15 3.26
N ASN A 98 18.20 0.93 2.62
CA ASN A 98 19.56 1.44 2.76
C ASN A 98 19.87 2.17 4.09
N VAL A 99 18.84 2.50 4.89
CA VAL A 99 19.01 2.98 6.27
C VAL A 99 19.40 1.85 7.24
N LEU A 100 19.13 0.60 6.86
CA LEU A 100 19.41 -0.58 7.68
C LEU A 100 20.90 -0.91 7.75
N THR A 101 21.33 -1.42 8.90
CA THR A 101 22.65 -2.04 9.06
C THR A 101 22.69 -3.40 8.32
N PRO A 102 23.89 -3.95 8.03
CA PRO A 102 24.01 -5.25 7.37
C PRO A 102 23.27 -6.38 8.11
N ALA A 103 23.32 -6.41 9.44
CA ALA A 103 22.61 -7.39 10.26
C ALA A 103 21.08 -7.24 10.14
N GLN A 104 20.58 -6.00 10.17
CA GLN A 104 19.14 -5.73 10.00
C GLN A 104 18.65 -6.09 8.58
N LYS A 105 19.47 -5.88 7.55
CA LYS A 105 19.17 -6.29 6.17
C LYS A 105 19.02 -7.82 6.05
N GLN A 106 19.88 -8.58 6.72
CA GLN A 106 19.75 -10.05 6.77
C GLN A 106 18.46 -10.48 7.47
N GLU A 107 18.14 -9.88 8.62
CA GLU A 107 16.88 -10.16 9.32
C GLU A 107 15.65 -9.82 8.47
N PHE A 108 15.71 -8.69 7.77
CA PHE A 108 14.65 -8.26 6.85
C PHE A 108 14.38 -9.29 5.75
N ASN A 109 15.43 -9.75 5.06
CA ASN A 109 15.31 -10.73 3.97
C ASN A 109 14.76 -12.07 4.49
N LYS A 110 15.23 -12.54 5.65
CA LYS A 110 14.72 -13.76 6.29
C LYS A 110 13.22 -13.66 6.61
N LYS A 111 12.78 -12.51 7.13
CA LYS A 111 11.35 -12.27 7.43
C LYS A 111 10.53 -12.20 6.15
N PHE A 112 11.07 -11.63 5.08
CA PHE A 112 10.42 -11.60 3.77
C PHE A 112 10.19 -13.02 3.21
N GLU A 113 11.22 -13.87 3.22
CA GLU A 113 11.10 -15.28 2.79
C GLU A 113 10.08 -16.06 3.62
N ALA A 114 10.11 -15.89 4.96
CA ALA A 114 9.16 -16.55 5.85
C ALA A 114 7.71 -16.11 5.57
N ARG A 115 7.48 -14.82 5.29
CA ARG A 115 6.16 -14.30 4.90
C ARG A 115 5.72 -14.85 3.54
N GLN A 116 6.62 -14.94 2.56
CA GLN A 116 6.29 -15.54 1.26
C GLN A 116 5.89 -17.01 1.40
N ALA A 117 6.63 -17.80 2.18
CA ALA A 117 6.31 -19.20 2.42
C ALA A 117 4.91 -19.38 3.03
N LYS A 118 4.57 -18.56 4.05
CA LYS A 118 3.23 -18.58 4.67
C LYS A 118 2.12 -18.18 3.69
N MET A 119 2.36 -17.18 2.83
CA MET A 119 1.38 -16.77 1.82
C MET A 119 1.14 -17.87 0.78
N ALA A 120 2.20 -18.59 0.37
CA ALA A 120 2.08 -19.72 -0.53
C ALA A 120 1.28 -20.88 0.09
N GLU A 121 1.47 -21.13 1.38
CA GLU A 121 0.73 -22.14 2.14
C GLU A 121 -0.77 -21.79 2.26
N HIS A 122 -1.08 -20.52 2.54
CA HIS A 122 -2.46 -20.04 2.66
C HIS A 122 -3.20 -19.89 1.32
N GLY A 123 -2.48 -19.70 0.21
CA GLY A 123 -3.07 -19.61 -1.13
C GLY A 123 -3.41 -20.97 -1.76
N ASN A 124 -3.04 -22.07 -1.10
CA ASN A 124 -3.22 -23.44 -1.58
C ASN A 124 -4.34 -24.19 -0.84
N ASN A 125 -5.20 -23.46 -0.12
CA ASN A 125 -6.29 -23.96 0.72
C ASN A 125 -7.56 -23.13 0.51
#